data_AF-A0A2Z5U7I7-F1
#
_entry.id   AF-A0A2Z5U7I7-F1
#
_cell.length_a   1.000
_cell.length_b   1.000
_cell.length_c   1.000
_cell.angle_alpha   90.00
_cell.angle_beta   90.00
_cell.angle_gamma   90.00
#
_symmetry.space_group_name_H-M   'P 1'
#
loop_
_entity.id
_entity.type
_entity.pdbx_description
1 polymer ?
#
loop_
_entity_poly.entity_id
_entity_poly.type
_entity_poly.pdbx_seq_one_letter_code
_entity_poly.pdbx_strand_id
1 'polypeptide(L)'
;VDWVPTSSQAAESLSSRVFVTGREGWDSSPLWTIRAHHNGNLIPGKLAIKHKVAYIPYAGKEVRVHNFEVLCTNPNKVRWIPSSNGSVAPGAIPAGNTENAEPLYIGRVRHRGSLTPGK
;
A
#
# COMPACT_ATOMS: atom_id res chain seq x y z
N VAL A 1 -11.27 -8.61 -1.94
CA VAL A 1 -10.47 -7.37 -1.90
C VAL A 1 -10.60 -6.75 -3.26
N ASP A 2 -10.78 -5.45 -3.36
CA ASP A 2 -10.98 -4.76 -4.64
C ASP A 2 -9.90 -3.70 -4.80
N TRP A 3 -9.30 -3.63 -5.99
CA TRP A 3 -8.37 -2.57 -6.36
C TRP A 3 -9.13 -1.55 -7.19
N VAL A 4 -9.22 -0.31 -6.68
CA VAL A 4 -10.02 0.74 -7.31
C VAL A 4 -9.09 1.81 -7.89
N PRO A 5 -9.05 2.00 -9.22
CA PRO A 5 -8.25 3.04 -9.86
C PRO A 5 -8.65 4.43 -9.37
N THR A 6 -7.66 5.26 -9.04
CA THR A 6 -7.88 6.63 -8.55
C THR A 6 -6.60 7.47 -8.65
N SER A 7 -6.66 8.69 -8.11
CA SER A 7 -5.54 9.61 -7.93
C SER A 7 -5.52 10.16 -6.51
N SER A 8 -4.44 10.86 -6.14
CA SER A 8 -4.35 11.44 -4.78
C SER A 8 -5.37 12.57 -4.54
N GLN A 9 -5.94 13.14 -5.59
CA GLN A 9 -6.99 14.16 -5.51
C GLN A 9 -8.39 13.53 -5.34
N ALA A 10 -8.63 12.36 -5.95
CA ALA A 10 -9.95 11.72 -5.96
C ALA A 10 -10.13 10.65 -4.88
N ALA A 11 -9.05 10.17 -4.26
CA ALA A 11 -9.06 9.04 -3.32
C ALA A 11 -9.97 9.27 -2.09
N GLU A 12 -10.17 10.50 -1.64
CA GLU A 12 -11.01 10.81 -0.46
C GLU A 12 -12.45 10.28 -0.61
N SER A 13 -12.96 10.21 -1.84
CA SER A 13 -14.29 9.64 -2.16
C SER A 13 -14.42 8.16 -1.80
N LEU A 14 -13.30 7.46 -1.61
CA LEU A 14 -13.25 6.04 -1.26
C LEU A 14 -13.17 5.80 0.25
N SER A 15 -13.08 6.84 1.10
CA SER A 15 -12.82 6.73 2.55
C SER A 15 -13.70 5.71 3.30
N SER A 16 -14.96 5.52 2.90
CA SER A 16 -15.87 4.53 3.49
C SER A 16 -15.61 3.07 3.08
N ARG A 17 -14.77 2.85 2.06
CA ARG A 17 -14.45 1.55 1.46
C ARG A 17 -13.03 1.07 1.76
N VAL A 18 -12.21 1.94 2.34
CA VAL A 18 -10.81 1.66 2.70
C VAL A 18 -10.71 1.51 4.21
N PHE A 19 -9.70 0.75 4.65
CA PHE A 19 -9.31 0.74 6.05
C PHE A 19 -7.89 1.30 6.20
N VAL A 20 -7.59 1.88 7.35
CA VAL A 20 -6.28 2.46 7.64
C VAL A 20 -5.25 1.34 7.76
N THR A 21 -4.29 1.30 6.83
CA THR A 21 -3.26 0.25 6.77
C THR A 21 -1.98 0.64 7.49
N GLY A 22 -1.79 1.94 7.74
CA GLY A 22 -0.66 2.51 8.44
C GLY A 22 -0.95 3.92 8.97
N ARG A 23 0.01 4.51 9.68
CA ARG A 23 -0.06 5.88 10.20
C ARG A 23 1.31 6.54 10.14
N GLU A 24 1.33 7.82 9.77
CA GLU A 24 2.54 8.63 9.81
C GLU A 24 3.08 8.77 11.23
N GLY A 25 4.41 8.82 11.36
CA GLY A 25 5.06 8.85 12.67
C GLY A 25 4.98 10.21 13.38
N TRP A 26 4.82 11.30 12.62
CA TRP A 26 4.94 12.67 13.14
C TRP A 26 3.60 13.30 13.50
N ASP A 27 2.49 12.95 12.81
CA ASP A 27 1.16 13.47 13.10
C ASP A 27 0.06 12.39 13.19
N SER A 28 0.43 11.10 13.14
CA SER A 28 -0.50 9.97 13.18
C SER A 28 -1.53 9.95 12.04
N SER A 29 -1.32 10.74 10.98
CA SER A 29 -2.23 10.80 9.84
C SER A 29 -2.31 9.45 9.11
N PRO A 30 -3.49 9.09 8.57
CA PRO A 30 -3.71 7.76 8.03
C PRO A 30 -2.93 7.52 6.72
N LEU A 31 -2.42 6.30 6.59
CA LEU A 31 -1.82 5.78 5.36
C LEU A 31 -2.69 4.65 4.80
N TRP A 32 -2.97 4.74 3.50
CA TRP A 32 -3.71 3.72 2.76
C TRP A 32 -2.75 2.93 1.87
N THR A 33 -3.07 1.66 1.65
CA THR A 33 -2.32 0.80 0.73
C THR A 33 -2.76 1.11 -0.70
N ILE A 34 -1.77 1.32 -1.55
CA ILE A 34 -1.97 1.48 -3.00
C ILE A 34 -1.12 0.48 -3.77
N ARG A 35 -1.34 0.39 -5.08
CA ARG A 35 -0.37 -0.16 -6.02
C ARG A 35 -0.31 0.70 -7.28
N ALA A 36 0.86 0.77 -7.92
CA ALA A 36 1.06 1.55 -9.13
C ALA A 36 2.05 0.86 -10.08
N HIS A 37 1.90 1.10 -11.38
CA HIS A 37 2.85 0.64 -12.39
C HIS A 37 4.10 1.52 -12.41
N HIS A 38 5.27 0.89 -12.42
CA HIS A 38 6.56 1.57 -12.58
C HIS A 38 7.61 0.61 -13.15
N ASN A 39 8.26 1.00 -14.25
CA ASN A 39 9.29 0.22 -14.94
C ASN A 39 8.90 -1.25 -15.15
N GLY A 40 7.73 -1.52 -15.74
CA GLY A 40 7.26 -2.90 -16.00
C GLY A 40 6.75 -3.66 -14.77
N ASN A 41 6.92 -3.13 -13.56
CA ASN A 41 6.45 -3.73 -12.32
C ASN A 41 5.10 -3.12 -11.91
N LEU A 42 4.26 -3.89 -11.23
CA LEU A 42 3.14 -3.39 -10.44
C LEU A 42 3.53 -3.45 -8.97
N ILE A 43 3.67 -2.29 -8.31
CA ILE A 43 4.35 -2.19 -7.02
C ILE A 43 3.38 -1.67 -5.96
N PRO A 44 3.19 -2.37 -4.82
CA PRO A 44 2.40 -1.85 -3.72
C PRO A 44 3.18 -0.77 -2.95
N GLY A 45 2.45 0.19 -2.42
CA GLY A 45 3.01 1.34 -1.69
C GLY A 45 1.98 2.00 -0.78
N LYS A 46 2.17 3.29 -0.53
CA LYS A 46 1.38 4.06 0.42
C LYS A 46 0.80 5.33 -0.20
N LEU A 47 -0.41 5.67 0.22
CA LEU A 47 -1.02 6.99 0.05
C LEU A 47 -1.12 7.67 1.41
N ALA A 48 -0.45 8.81 1.55
CA ALA A 48 -0.66 9.75 2.64
C ALA A 48 -1.88 10.62 2.30
N ILE A 49 -3.07 10.14 2.67
CA ILE A 49 -4.35 10.73 2.23
C ILE A 49 -4.49 12.19 2.66
N LYS A 50 -4.10 12.51 3.90
CA LYS A 50 -4.09 13.90 4.43
C LYS A 50 -3.23 14.85 3.57
N HIS A 51 -2.10 14.36 3.07
CA HIS A 51 -1.15 15.15 2.27
C HIS A 51 -1.42 15.08 0.77
N LYS A 52 -2.34 14.20 0.34
CA LYS A 52 -2.63 13.93 -1.07
C LYS A 52 -1.38 13.57 -1.88
N VAL A 53 -0.50 12.76 -1.28
CA VAL A 53 0.72 12.25 -1.94
C VAL A 53 0.83 10.74 -1.81
N ALA A 54 1.12 10.09 -2.93
CA ALA A 54 1.31 8.66 -3.05
C ALA A 54 2.75 8.31 -3.42
N TYR A 55 3.26 7.20 -2.86
CA TYR A 55 4.61 6.71 -3.08
C TYR A 55 4.63 5.19 -3.24
N ILE A 56 5.52 4.71 -4.10
CA ILE A 56 5.92 3.30 -4.20
C ILE A 56 7.42 3.15 -3.94
N PRO A 57 7.88 2.06 -3.30
CA PRO A 57 9.29 1.80 -3.13
C PRO A 57 9.88 1.19 -4.41
N TYR A 58 10.91 1.84 -4.97
CA TYR A 58 11.62 1.33 -6.14
C TYR A 58 13.11 1.73 -6.09
N ALA A 59 14.01 0.76 -6.36
CA ALA A 59 15.46 0.97 -6.40
C ALA A 59 16.02 1.74 -5.18
N GLY A 60 15.56 1.41 -3.97
CA GLY A 60 16.00 2.04 -2.72
C GLY A 60 15.45 3.44 -2.46
N LYS A 61 14.49 3.91 -3.28
CA LYS A 61 13.88 5.24 -3.17
C LYS A 61 12.36 5.15 -3.08
N GLU A 62 11.75 6.18 -2.51
CA GLU A 62 10.31 6.41 -2.63
C GLU A 62 10.04 7.20 -3.92
N VAL A 63 9.34 6.57 -4.87
CA VAL A 63 8.95 7.20 -6.13
C VAL A 63 7.53 7.71 -5.99
N ARG A 64 7.34 9.02 -6.23
CA ARG A 64 6.02 9.64 -6.21
C ARG A 64 5.21 9.18 -7.42
N VAL A 65 3.94 8.83 -7.19
CA VAL A 65 3.00 8.41 -8.25
C VAL A 65 1.71 9.23 -8.20
N HIS A 66 1.06 9.37 -9.35
CA HIS A 66 -0.15 10.19 -9.50
C HIS A 66 -1.40 9.36 -9.82
N ASN A 67 -1.23 8.30 -10.61
CA ASN A 67 -2.28 7.33 -10.93
C ASN A 67 -1.92 6.00 -10.29
N PHE A 68 -2.86 5.43 -9.54
CA PHE A 68 -2.66 4.21 -8.78
C PHE A 68 -4.02 3.57 -8.47
N GLU A 69 -3.99 2.37 -7.92
CA GLU A 69 -5.18 1.72 -7.38
C GLU A 69 -5.11 1.71 -5.85
N VAL A 70 -6.22 1.95 -5.18
CA VAL A 70 -6.34 1.83 -3.72
C VAL A 70 -6.95 0.47 -3.37
N LEU A 71 -6.41 -0.17 -2.33
CA LEU A 71 -6.99 -1.40 -1.77
C LEU A 71 -8.28 -1.10 -0.98
N CYS A 72 -9.43 -1.41 -1.57
CA CYS A 72 -10.72 -1.39 -0.88
C CYS A 72 -11.05 -2.79 -0.33
N THR A 73 -11.33 -2.90 0.96
CA THR A 73 -11.74 -4.17 1.57
C THR A 73 -12.45 -3.94 2.88
N ASN A 74 -13.29 -4.90 3.27
CA ASN A 74 -13.90 -4.90 4.58
C ASN A 74 -12.83 -5.30 5.62
N PRO A 75 -12.58 -4.49 6.66
CA PRO A 75 -11.57 -4.79 7.68
C PRO A 75 -11.86 -6.09 8.44
N ASN A 76 -13.11 -6.54 8.52
CA ASN A 76 -13.47 -7.81 9.17
C ASN A 76 -13.07 -9.05 8.34
N LYS A 77 -12.66 -8.87 7.08
CA LYS A 77 -12.23 -9.96 6.19
C LYS A 77 -10.71 -10.12 6.12
N VAL A 78 -9.95 -9.25 6.78
CA VAL A 78 -8.49 -9.22 6.68
C VAL A 78 -7.85 -9.04 8.05
N ARG A 79 -6.63 -9.57 8.21
CA ARG A 79 -5.82 -9.36 9.41
C ARG A 79 -4.35 -9.32 9.05
N TRP A 80 -3.58 -8.61 9.86
CA TRP A 80 -2.13 -8.58 9.73
C TRP A 80 -1.51 -9.75 10.50
N ILE A 81 -0.68 -10.53 9.82
CA ILE A 81 0.01 -11.69 10.40
C ILE A 81 1.51 -11.34 10.50
N PRO A 82 2.10 -11.34 11.70
CA PRO A 82 3.54 -11.15 11.85
C PRO A 82 4.30 -12.16 11.00
N SER A 83 5.25 -11.67 10.20
CA SER A 83 6.06 -12.49 9.30
C SER A 83 7.46 -11.90 9.21
N SER A 84 8.47 -12.74 8.95
CA SER A 84 9.88 -12.34 8.88
C SER A 84 10.66 -13.21 7.90
N ASN A 85 11.88 -12.80 7.52
CA ASN A 85 12.79 -13.55 6.64
C ASN A 85 12.17 -13.95 5.29
N GLY A 86 11.33 -13.07 4.72
CA GLY A 86 10.65 -13.32 3.44
C GLY A 86 9.52 -14.34 3.51
N SER A 87 9.18 -14.87 4.69
CA SER A 87 8.02 -15.74 4.86
C SER A 87 6.73 -14.97 4.54
N VAL A 88 5.88 -15.56 3.72
CA VAL A 88 4.58 -15.02 3.35
C VAL A 88 3.50 -15.96 3.92
N ALA A 89 2.62 -15.42 4.76
CA ALA A 89 1.57 -16.21 5.37
C ALA A 89 0.56 -16.74 4.32
N PRO A 90 0.01 -17.96 4.50
CA PRO A 90 -1.05 -18.47 3.63
C PRO A 90 -2.25 -17.50 3.57
N GLY A 91 -2.73 -17.22 2.35
CA GLY A 91 -3.81 -16.27 2.12
C GLY A 91 -3.38 -14.79 2.16
N ALA A 92 -2.07 -14.49 2.16
CA ALA A 92 -1.58 -13.13 1.95
C ALA A 92 -2.12 -12.55 0.63
N ILE A 93 -2.47 -11.28 0.65
CA ILE A 93 -3.07 -10.58 -0.49
C ILE A 93 -1.96 -10.21 -1.48
N PRO A 94 -1.95 -10.75 -2.71
CA PRO A 94 -1.07 -10.26 -3.77
C PRO A 94 -1.48 -8.85 -4.15
N ALA A 95 -0.51 -7.95 -4.27
CA ALA A 95 -0.72 -6.54 -4.54
C ALA A 95 0.10 -6.00 -5.70
N GLY A 96 0.83 -6.89 -6.38
CA GLY A 96 1.65 -6.53 -7.50
C GLY A 96 2.44 -7.70 -8.01
N ASN A 97 3.26 -7.44 -9.01
CA ASN A 97 4.16 -8.40 -9.59
C ASN A 97 5.37 -7.67 -10.16
N THR A 98 6.52 -8.33 -10.12
CA THR A 98 7.69 -7.84 -10.85
C THR A 98 7.49 -8.02 -12.36
N GLU A 99 8.38 -7.42 -13.15
CA GLU A 99 8.44 -7.65 -14.61
C GLU A 99 8.60 -9.15 -14.97
N ASN A 100 9.23 -9.93 -14.08
CA ASN A 100 9.43 -11.38 -14.23
C ASN A 100 8.28 -12.20 -13.63
N ALA A 101 7.12 -11.58 -13.41
CA ALA A 101 5.92 -12.19 -12.82
C ALA A 101 6.08 -12.72 -11.38
N GLU A 102 7.13 -12.32 -10.66
CA GLU A 102 7.25 -12.65 -9.23
C GLU A 102 6.19 -11.87 -8.43
N PRO A 103 5.33 -12.53 -7.65
CA PRO A 103 4.27 -11.85 -6.91
C PRO A 103 4.83 -10.98 -5.80
N LEU A 104 4.26 -9.78 -5.64
CA LEU A 104 4.53 -8.88 -4.53
C LEU A 104 3.31 -8.87 -3.60
N TYR A 105 3.55 -8.87 -2.30
CA TYR A 105 2.52 -8.94 -1.27
C TYR A 105 2.45 -7.64 -0.46
N ILE A 106 1.34 -7.44 0.23
CA ILE A 106 1.17 -6.29 1.13
C ILE A 106 1.88 -6.59 2.45
N GLY A 107 2.96 -5.86 2.72
CA GLY A 107 3.61 -5.77 4.02
C GLY A 107 3.30 -4.46 4.72
N ARG A 108 3.56 -4.40 6.02
CA ARG A 108 3.70 -3.13 6.74
C ARG A 108 4.77 -3.24 7.81
N VAL A 109 5.52 -2.16 8.03
CA VAL A 109 6.63 -2.13 8.98
C VAL A 109 6.57 -0.88 9.86
N ARG A 110 7.06 -0.99 11.09
CA ARG A 110 7.33 0.18 11.92
C ARG A 110 8.72 0.71 11.56
N HIS A 111 8.79 1.95 11.09
CA HIS A 111 10.05 2.61 10.74
C HIS A 111 9.96 4.11 11.05
N ARG A 112 10.95 4.62 11.81
CA ARG A 112 11.01 6.04 12.23
C ARG A 112 9.69 6.57 12.81
N GLY A 113 9.07 5.80 13.70
CA GLY A 113 7.78 6.14 14.33
C GLY A 113 6.55 5.91 13.44
N SER A 114 6.71 5.80 12.12
CA SER A 114 5.62 5.51 11.18
C SER A 114 5.32 4.02 11.13
N LEU A 115 4.04 3.66 11.01
CA LEU A 115 3.64 2.31 10.59
C LEU A 115 3.29 2.41 9.10
N THR A 116 4.15 1.90 8.23
CA THR A 116 4.08 2.18 6.79
C THR A 116 3.76 0.92 5.98
N PRO A 117 2.75 0.93 5.09
CA PRO A 117 2.47 -0.17 4.18
C PRO A 117 3.38 -0.14 2.94
N GLY A 118 3.68 -1.30 2.38
CA GLY A 118 4.56 -1.47 1.21
C GLY A 118 4.71 -2.92 0.77
N LYS A 119 5.88 -3.27 0.22
CA LYS A 119 6.31 -4.64 -0.10
C LYS A 119 7.47 -5.05 0.80
#